data_AF-A0A970QCK0-F1
#
_entry.id   AF-A0A970QCK0-F1
#
_cell.length_a   1.000
_cell.length_b   1.000
_cell.length_c   1.000
_cell.angle_alpha   90.00
_cell.angle_beta   90.00
_cell.angle_gamma   90.00
#
_symmetry.space_group_name_H-M   'P 1'
#
loop_
_entity.id
_entity.type
_entity.pdbx_description
1 polymer ?
#
loop_
_entity_poly.entity_id
_entity_poly.type
_entity_poly.pdbx_seq_one_letter_code
_entity_poly.pdbx_strand_id
1 'polypeptide(L)'
;MERIIGNLDKAKLKLDEAFFYLDEIEELIQEDELSENAGSKVIQATERLTTELSALGSRVAELQDILKALDEQQEADSQPSE
;
A
#
# COMPACT_ATOMS: atom_id res chain seq x y z
N MET A 1 -9.66 -15.72 10.69
CA MET A 1 -8.87 -14.50 10.43
C MET A 1 -8.34 -14.41 8.99
N GLU A 2 -8.04 -15.56 8.38
CA GLU A 2 -7.49 -15.72 7.03
C GLU A 2 -8.16 -14.89 5.91
N ARG A 3 -9.49 -14.76 5.90
CA ARG A 3 -10.20 -13.96 4.87
C ARG A 3 -9.86 -12.47 4.93
N ILE A 4 -9.62 -11.93 6.13
CA ILE A 4 -9.26 -10.52 6.31
C ILE A 4 -7.81 -10.30 5.89
N ILE A 5 -6.90 -11.19 6.33
CA ILE A 5 -5.48 -11.15 5.95
C ILE A 5 -5.33 -11.23 4.42
N GLY A 6 -6.02 -12.17 3.77
CA GLY A 6 -5.99 -12.31 2.31
C GLY A 6 -6.62 -11.13 1.55
N ASN A 7 -7.52 -10.37 2.16
CA ASN A 7 -8.00 -9.11 1.57
C ASN A 7 -6.97 -7.99 1.70
N LEU A 8 -6.23 -7.95 2.81
CA LEU A 8 -5.14 -6.99 3.03
C LEU A 8 -3.95 -7.27 2.09
N ASP A 9 -3.62 -8.54 1.82
CA ASP A 9 -2.60 -8.91 0.82
C ASP A 9 -2.97 -8.43 -0.58
N LYS A 10 -4.24 -8.57 -0.96
CA LYS A 10 -4.75 -8.06 -2.24
C LYS A 10 -4.71 -6.53 -2.30
N ALA A 11 -5.00 -5.85 -1.18
CA ALA A 11 -4.90 -4.40 -1.12
C ALA A 11 -3.46 -3.92 -1.28
N LYS A 12 -2.51 -4.62 -0.65
CA LYS A 12 -1.07 -4.36 -0.82
C LYS A 12 -0.62 -4.56 -2.26
N LEU A 13 -1.00 -5.66 -2.91
CA LEU A 13 -0.64 -5.92 -4.31
C LEU A 13 -1.16 -4.82 -5.26
N LYS A 14 -2.40 -4.38 -5.07
CA LYS A 14 -2.98 -3.28 -5.86
C LYS A 14 -2.31 -1.94 -5.61
N LEU A 15 -1.81 -1.75 -4.40
CA LEU A 15 -1.05 -0.55 -4.05
C LEU A 15 0.28 -0.52 -4.78
N ASP A 16 1.00 -1.65 -4.79
CA ASP A 16 2.24 -1.83 -5.54
C ASP A 16 2.02 -1.59 -7.05
N GLU A 17 0.90 -2.08 -7.60
CA GLU A 17 0.50 -1.83 -9.00
C GLU A 17 0.20 -0.34 -9.26
N ALA A 18 -0.44 0.36 -8.33
CA ALA A 18 -0.70 1.78 -8.45
C ALA A 18 0.58 2.63 -8.45
N PHE A 19 1.60 2.22 -7.68
CA PHE A 19 2.93 2.85 -7.74
C PHE A 19 3.60 2.65 -9.09
N PHE A 20 3.52 1.45 -9.67
CA PHE A 20 4.07 1.19 -10.99
C PHE A 20 3.46 2.11 -12.07
N TYR A 21 2.13 2.29 -12.07
CA TYR A 21 1.49 3.22 -13.01
C TYR A 21 1.86 4.69 -12.76
N LEU A 22 2.18 5.07 -11.52
CA LEU A 22 2.63 6.42 -11.22
C LEU A 22 4.02 6.69 -11.79
N ASP A 23 4.92 5.72 -11.68
CA ASP A 23 6.26 5.79 -12.27
C ASP A 23 6.17 5.89 -13.80
N GLU A 24 5.31 5.09 -14.45
CA GLU A 24 5.07 5.15 -15.90
C GLU A 24 4.49 6.51 -16.34
N ILE A 25 3.55 7.08 -15.57
CA ILE A 25 3.02 8.42 -15.84
C ILE A 25 4.12 9.48 -15.71
N GLU A 26 4.99 9.38 -14.69
CA GLU A 26 6.10 10.29 -14.50
C GLU A 26 7.09 10.24 -15.68
N GLU A 27 7.42 9.04 -16.17
CA GLU A 27 8.27 8.83 -17.33
C GLU A 27 7.65 9.46 -18.59
N LEU A 28 6.38 9.20 -18.88
CA LEU A 28 5.67 9.77 -20.03
C LEU A 28 5.63 11.31 -19.99
N ILE A 29 5.54 11.91 -18.81
CA ILE A 29 5.53 13.38 -18.66
C ILE A 29 6.91 13.97 -18.90
N GLN A 30 7.97 13.28 -18.50
CA GLN A 30 9.33 13.70 -18.76
C GLN A 30 9.67 13.63 -20.26
N GLU A 31 9.12 12.64 -20.98
CA GLU A 31 9.37 12.45 -22.42
C GLU A 31 8.62 13.44 -23.33
N ASP A 32 7.46 13.96 -22.93
CA ASP A 32 6.52 14.65 -23.84
C ASP A 32 6.60 16.20 -23.83
N GLU A 33 7.66 16.81 -23.29
CA GLU A 33 7.86 18.28 -23.17
C GLU A 33 6.56 19.06 -22.83
N LEU A 34 5.75 18.54 -21.91
CA LEU A 34 4.64 19.30 -21.34
C LEU A 34 5.23 20.62 -20.81
N SER A 35 4.62 21.76 -21.15
CA SER A 35 5.09 23.08 -20.69
C SER A 35 5.51 23.01 -19.22
N GLU A 36 6.68 23.55 -18.84
CA GLU A 36 7.30 23.34 -17.51
C GLU A 36 6.32 23.39 -16.33
N ASN A 37 5.31 24.26 -16.41
CA ASN A 37 4.27 24.44 -15.39
C ASN A 37 3.28 23.25 -15.29
N ALA A 38 2.92 22.63 -16.43
CA ALA A 38 2.08 21.44 -16.46
C ALA A 38 2.85 20.20 -15.97
N GLY A 39 4.10 20.01 -16.42
CA GLY A 39 4.97 18.94 -15.93
C GLY A 39 5.18 19.02 -14.41
N SER A 40 5.51 20.21 -13.90
CA SER A 40 5.70 20.44 -12.46
C SER A 40 4.46 20.10 -11.62
N LYS A 41 3.26 20.47 -12.08
CA LYS A 41 2.01 20.17 -11.34
C LYS A 41 1.72 18.69 -11.30
N VAL A 42 2.02 17.95 -12.37
CA VAL A 42 1.76 16.51 -12.37
C VAL A 42 2.79 15.78 -11.54
N ILE A 43 4.08 16.12 -11.64
CA ILE A 43 5.11 15.59 -10.73
C ILE A 43 4.70 15.78 -9.27
N GLN A 44 4.26 16.99 -8.90
CA GLN A 44 3.83 17.28 -7.53
C GLN A 44 2.58 16.50 -7.10
N ALA A 45 1.66 16.21 -8.04
CA ALA A 45 0.51 15.35 -7.78
C ALA A 45 0.92 13.88 -7.64
N THR A 46 1.87 13.41 -8.45
CA THR A 46 2.46 12.08 -8.38
C THR A 46 3.18 11.88 -7.05
N GLU A 47 4.08 12.78 -6.64
CA GLU A 47 4.78 12.71 -5.35
C GLU A 47 3.81 12.63 -4.16
N ARG A 48 2.74 13.44 -4.20
CA ARG A 48 1.71 13.44 -3.15
C ARG A 48 0.95 12.11 -3.13
N LEU A 49 0.58 11.60 -4.28
CA LEU A 49 -0.14 10.33 -4.39
C LEU A 49 0.75 9.17 -3.95
N THR A 50 2.02 9.14 -4.35
CA THR A 50 3.03 8.18 -3.89
C THR A 50 3.16 8.19 -2.36
N THR A 51 3.21 9.39 -1.76
CA THR A 51 3.27 9.53 -0.30
C THR A 51 2.02 8.96 0.38
N GLU A 52 0.82 9.31 -0.11
CA GLU A 52 -0.45 8.85 0.45
C GLU A 52 -0.62 7.33 0.30
N LEU A 53 -0.23 6.77 -0.85
CA LEU A 53 -0.23 5.33 -1.08
C LEU A 53 0.75 4.62 -0.14
N SER A 54 1.94 5.16 0.08
CA SER A 54 2.96 4.51 0.94
C SER A 54 2.51 4.48 2.40
N ALA A 55 1.89 5.57 2.86
CA ALA A 55 1.26 5.63 4.17
C ALA A 55 0.11 4.62 4.31
N LEU A 56 -0.70 4.44 3.26
CA LEU A 56 -1.77 3.45 3.26
C LEU A 56 -1.23 2.01 3.32
N GLY A 57 -0.19 1.70 2.54
CA GLY A 57 0.47 0.39 2.56
C GLY A 57 1.06 0.03 3.92
N SER A 58 1.69 1.01 4.58
CA SER A 58 2.21 0.83 5.94
C SER A 58 1.11 0.49 6.94
N ARG A 59 -0.04 1.18 6.87
CA ARG A 59 -1.21 0.89 7.72
C ARG A 59 -1.82 -0.48 7.45
N VAL A 60 -1.84 -0.91 6.19
CA VAL A 60 -2.32 -2.25 5.80
C VAL A 60 -1.41 -3.33 6.40
N ALA A 61 -0.09 -3.15 6.33
CA ALA A 61 0.87 -4.09 6.93
C ALA A 61 0.72 -4.16 8.46
N GLU A 62 0.61 -3.01 9.14
CA GLU A 62 0.38 -2.95 10.59
C GLU A 62 -0.89 -3.69 11.00
N LEU A 63 -1.99 -3.51 10.25
CA LEU A 63 -3.24 -4.24 10.50
C LEU A 63 -3.08 -5.75 10.31
N GLN A 64 -2.28 -6.20 9.34
CA GLN A 64 -2.01 -7.62 9.16
C GLN A 64 -1.25 -8.20 10.36
N ASP A 65 -0.26 -7.48 10.88
CA ASP A 65 0.55 -7.92 12.02
C ASP A 65 -0.28 -7.95 13.31
N ILE A 66 -1.13 -6.94 13.54
CA ILE A 66 -2.08 -6.94 14.67
C ILE A 66 -3.02 -8.14 14.59
N LEU A 67 -3.58 -8.42 13.41
CA LEU A 67 -4.46 -9.57 13.25
C LEU A 67 -3.71 -10.86 13.56
N LYS A 68 -2.53 -11.10 12.97
CA LYS A 68 -1.75 -12.32 13.26
C LYS A 68 -1.47 -12.50 14.77
N ALA A 69 -1.07 -11.44 15.46
CA ALA A 69 -0.83 -11.48 16.90
C ALA A 69 -2.10 -11.83 17.70
N LEU A 70 -3.28 -11.37 17.26
CA LEU A 70 -4.56 -11.72 17.88
C LEU A 70 -4.92 -13.20 17.65
N ASP A 71 -4.65 -13.76 16.47
CA ASP A 71 -4.86 -15.18 16.17
C ASP A 71 -3.99 -16.05 17.09
N GLU A 72 -2.70 -15.73 17.20
CA GLU A 72 -1.72 -16.43 18.04
C GLU A 72 -2.12 -16.40 19.52
N GLN A 73 -2.62 -15.26 20.00
CA GLN A 73 -3.12 -15.13 21.37
C GLN A 73 -4.37 -15.98 21.61
N GLN A 74 -5.25 -16.07 20.61
CA GLN A 74 -6.49 -16.86 20.70
C GLN A 74 -6.20 -18.37 20.71
N GLU A 75 -5.19 -18.82 19.96
CA GLU A 75 -4.70 -20.21 19.99
C GLU A 75 -4.06 -20.57 21.34
N ALA A 76 -3.30 -19.64 21.94
CA ALA A 76 -2.67 -19.85 23.25
C ALA A 76 -3.69 -19.97 24.40
N ASP A 77 -4.77 -19.18 24.38
CA ASP A 77 -5.86 -19.27 25.37
C ASP A 77 -6.72 -20.55 25.21
N SER A 78 -6.64 -21.21 24.06
CA SER A 78 -7.43 -22.41 23.75
C SER A 78 -6.73 -23.74 24.12
N GLN A 79 -5.49 -23.70 24.62
CA GLN A 79 -4.79 -24.90 25.11
C GLN A 79 -5.21 -25.20 26.57
N PRO A 80 -5.81 -26.38 26.85
CA PRO A 80 -6.14 -26.77 28.21
C PRO A 80 -4.85 -26.98 28.99
N SER A 81 -4.75 -26.35 30.16
CA SER A 81 -3.68 -26.55 31.13
C SER A 81 -3.72 -28.01 31.59
N GLU A 82 -2.73 -28.82 31.19
CA GLU A 82 -2.51 -30.17 31.76
C GLU A 82 -2.03 -30.10 33.21
#